data_AF-A0A0H2YU80-F1
#
_entry.id   AF-A0A0H2YU80-F1
#
_cell.length_a   1.000
_cell.length_b   1.000
_cell.length_c   1.000
_cell.angle_alpha   90.00
_cell.angle_beta   90.00
_cell.angle_gamma   90.00
#
_symmetry.space_group_name_H-M   'P 1'
#
loop_
_entity.id
_entity.type
_entity.pdbx_description
1 polymer ?
#
loop_
_entity_poly.entity_id
_entity_poly.type
_entity_poly.pdbx_seq_one_letter_code
_entity_poly.pdbx_strand_id
1 'polypeptide(L)' 'MMYELCKRQIENRCKTEKEREEMKQFLGCFMMTHEITPEQYIELSNLLVTSLPTDHETIQA' A
#
# COMPACT_ATOMS: atom_id res chain seq x y z
N MET A 1 -12.66 -10.15 -2.46
CA MET A 1 -12.23 -10.66 -1.13
C MET A 1 -10.80 -10.23 -0.82
N MET A 2 -9.83 -10.49 -1.70
CA MET A 2 -8.44 -10.08 -1.48
C MET A 2 -8.26 -8.55 -1.41
N TYR A 3 -8.94 -7.80 -2.30
CA TYR A 3 -8.94 -6.33 -2.28
C TYR A 3 -9.23 -5.72 -0.89
N GLU A 4 -10.34 -6.13 -0.26
CA GLU A 4 -10.75 -5.62 1.06
C GLU A 4 -9.77 -5.99 2.17
N LEU A 5 -9.13 -7.17 2.09
CA LEU A 5 -8.11 -7.58 3.04
C LEU A 5 -6.85 -6.73 2.91
N CYS A 6 -6.36 -6.54 1.68
CA CYS A 6 -5.22 -5.67 1.40
C CYS A 6 -5.50 -4.25 1.89
N LYS A 7 -6.66 -3.68 1.55
CA LYS A 7 -7.07 -2.33 1.99
C LYS A 7 -6.99 -2.18 3.52
N ARG A 8 -7.57 -3.12 4.27
CA ARG A 8 -7.50 -3.11 5.75
C ARG A 8 -6.08 -3.25 6.28
N GLN A 9 -5.22 -4.05 5.65
CA GLN A 9 -3.83 -4.18 6.10
C GLN A 9 -3.05 -2.88 5.87
N ILE A 10 -3.27 -2.22 4.73
CA ILE A 10 -2.66 -0.93 4.42
C ILE A 10 -3.07 0.12 5.45
N GLU A 11 -4.37 0.23 5.73
CA GLU A 11 -4.91 1.22 6.68
C GLU A 11 -4.44 0.99 8.13
N ASN A 12 -4.15 -0.25 8.54
CA ASN A 12 -3.90 -0.59 9.94
C ASN A 12 -2.47 -1.00 10.28
N ARG A 13 -1.69 -1.53 9.32
CA ARG A 13 -0.42 -2.22 9.60
C ARG A 13 0.79 -1.74 8.81
N CYS A 14 0.65 -1.17 7.61
CA CYS A 14 1.80 -0.74 6.78
C CYS A 14 2.41 0.59 7.23
N LYS A 15 2.92 0.65 8.47
CA LYS A 15 3.38 1.89 9.12
C LYS A 15 4.80 2.26 8.73
N THR A 16 5.64 1.25 8.50
CA THR A 16 7.05 1.42 8.11
C THR A 16 7.22 1.35 6.59
N GLU A 17 8.32 1.92 6.10
CA GLU A 17 8.68 1.83 4.68
C GLU A 17 8.89 0.37 4.24
N LYS A 18 9.51 -0.44 5.09
CA LYS A 18 9.71 -1.88 4.85
C LYS A 18 8.38 -2.61 4.68
N GLU A 19 7.41 -2.40 5.56
CA GLU A 19 6.09 -3.03 5.46
C GLU A 19 5.33 -2.58 4.20
N ARG A 20 5.55 -1.33 3.75
CA ARG A 20 5.00 -0.84 2.49
C ARG A 20 5.64 -1.51 1.28
N GLU A 21 6.97 -1.60 1.24
CA GLU A 21 7.69 -2.32 0.18
C GLU A 21 7.24 -3.80 0.10
N GLU A 22 7.13 -4.48 1.24
CA GLU A 22 6.61 -5.85 1.31
C GLU A 22 5.16 -5.94 0.80
N MET A 23 4.28 -5.04 1.24
CA MET A 23 2.90 -5.00 0.76
C MET A 23 2.83 -4.79 -0.75
N LYS A 24 3.66 -3.91 -1.32
CA LYS A 24 3.70 -3.66 -2.76
C LYS A 24 4.07 -4.92 -3.56
N GLN A 25 4.99 -5.74 -3.03
CA GLN A 25 5.33 -7.03 -3.63
C GLN A 25 4.13 -8.00 -3.58
N PHE A 26 3.44 -8.10 -2.45
CA PHE A 26 2.23 -8.94 -2.34
C PHE A 26 1.13 -8.50 -3.29
N LEU A 27 0.87 -7.20 -3.42
CA LEU A 27 -0.09 -6.66 -4.38
C LEU A 27 0.26 -7.05 -5.83
N GLY A 28 1.54 -7.00 -6.20
CA GLY A 28 2.01 -7.47 -7.51
C GLY A 28 1.73 -8.96 -7.73
N CYS A 29 2.00 -9.80 -6.72
CA CYS A 29 1.66 -11.23 -6.76
C CYS A 29 0.17 -11.46 -6.95
N PHE A 30 -0.68 -10.79 -6.17
CA PHE A 30 -2.14 -10.95 -6.27
C PHE A 30 -2.70 -10.48 -7.61
N MET A 31 -2.10 -9.46 -8.22
CA MET A 31 -2.46 -9.04 -9.57
C MET A 31 -2.10 -10.12 -10.60
N MET A 32 -0.90 -10.70 -10.51
CA MET A 32 -0.47 -11.78 -11.42
C MET A 32 -1.28 -13.07 -11.26
N THR A 33 -1.78 -13.35 -10.05
CA THR A 33 -2.67 -14.49 -9.80
C THR A 33 -4.15 -14.17 -10.01
N HIS A 34 -4.47 -12.97 -10.51
CA HIS A 34 -5.84 -12.51 -10.77
C HIS A 34 -6.76 -12.47 -9.52
N GLU A 35 -6.18 -12.43 -8.33
CA GLU A 35 -6.90 -12.25 -7.05
C GLU A 35 -7.37 -10.80 -6.85
N ILE A 36 -6.70 -9.86 -7.52
CA ILE A 36 -7.12 -8.47 -7.68
C ILE A 36 -6.97 -8.05 -9.15
N THR A 37 -7.76 -7.08 -9.59
CA THR A 37 -7.64 -6.52 -10.94
C THR A 37 -6.49 -5.50 -11.02
N PRO A 38 -6.03 -5.15 -12.24
CA PRO A 38 -5.07 -4.06 -12.41
C PRO A 38 -5.52 -2.72 -11.80
N GLU A 39 -6.81 -2.38 -11.91
CA GLU A 39 -7.37 -1.15 -11.32
C GLU A 39 -7.31 -1.20 -9.79
N GLN A 40 -7.64 -2.36 -9.21
CA GLN A 40 -7.53 -2.59 -7.77
C GLN A 40 -6.08 -2.52 -7.28
N TYR A 41 -5.14 -3.04 -8.06
CA TYR A 41 -3.71 -2.90 -7.78
C TYR A 41 -3.28 -1.43 -7.75
N ILE A 42 -3.73 -0.62 -8.72
CA ILE A 42 -3.42 0.82 -8.78
C ILE A 42 -4.01 1.55 -7.57
N GLU A 43 -5.28 1.31 -7.24
CA GLU A 43 -5.91 1.90 -6.05
C GLU A 43 -5.16 1.57 -4.76
N LEU A 44 -4.84 0.29 -4.54
CA LEU A 44 -4.14 -0.16 -3.33
C LEU A 44 -2.71 0.39 -3.29
N SER A 45 -2.02 0.47 -4.43
CA SER A 45 -0.68 1.07 -4.53
C SER A 45 -0.69 2.56 -4.18
N ASN A 46 -1.71 3.30 -4.62
CA ASN A 46 -1.87 4.71 -4.27
C ASN A 46 -2.16 4.90 -2.77
N LEU A 47 -3.04 4.06 -2.21
CA LEU A 47 -3.34 4.08 -0.77
C LEU A 47 -2.10 3.82 0.09
N LEU A 48 -1.22 2.94 -0.39
CA LEU A 48 0.04 2.61 0.27
C LEU A 48 1.00 3.80 0.31
N VAL A 49 1.03 4.63 -0.73
CA VAL A 49 1.85 5.86 -0.79
C VAL A 49 1.28 6.95 0.10
N THR A 50 -0.04 7.16 0.10
CA THR A 50 -0.67 8.18 0.95
C THR A 50 -0.67 7.83 2.44
N SER A 51 -0.40 6.57 2.80
CA SER A 51 -0.23 6.12 4.19
C SER A 51 1.10 6.53 4.84
N LEU A 52 1.99 7.23 4.12
CA LEU A 52 3.19 7.84 4.69
C LEU A 52 2.81 8.93 5.70
N PRO A 53 3.37 8.92 6.93
CA PRO A 53 3.40 10.12 7.74
C PRO A 53 4.14 11.17 6.92
N THR A 54 3.51 12.30 6.68
CA THR A 54 4.15 13.48 6.09
C THR A 54 5.16 14.02 7.10
N ASP A 55 6.33 13.40 7.24
CA ASP A 55 7.50 13.98 7.92
C ASP A 55 8.15 15.04 7.01
N HIS A 56 7.33 15.94 6.48
CA HIS A 56 7.75 17.14 5.75
C HIS A 56 7.34 18.43 6.49
N GLU A 57 7.16 18.36 7.81
CA GLU A 57 7.44 19.49 8.69
C GLU A 57 8.74 19.21 9.43
N THR A 58 9.86 19.71 8.89
CA THR A 58 10.89 20.50 9.60
C THR A 58 12.13 20.55 8.72
N ILE A 59 12.40 21.73 8.15
CA ILE A 59 13.67 22.47 8.09
C ILE A 59 13.50 23.44 6.92
N GLN A 60 13.21 24.70 7.23
CA GLN A 60 14.01 25.80 6.72
C GLN A 60 13.98 26.93 7.75
N ALA A 61 15.18 27.23 8.24
CA ALA A 61 15.54 28.28 9.18
C ALA A 61 15.47 29.67 8.53
#